data_AF-W2YQB1-F1
#
_entry.id   AF-W2YQB1-F1
#
_cell.length_a   1.000
_cell.length_b   1.000
_cell.length_c   1.000
_cell.angle_alpha   90.00
_cell.angle_beta   90.00
_cell.angle_gamma   90.00
#
_symmetry.space_group_name_H-M   'P 1'
#
loop_
_entity.id
_entity.type
_entity.pdbx_description
1 polymer ?
#
loop_
_entity_poly.entity_id
_entity_poly.type
_entity_poly.pdbx_seq_one_letter_code
_entity_poly.pdbx_strand_id
1 'polypeptide(L)'
;MTVSWATFEDVSDSSVWVGSSEDSLELVDTPVSSDSYYSDVEYNLFHHHATITGLKPRTKYFYKVGSRGDEKYTSDVSLFITALPATDDSTFNVLIYGDLGDGENSVDAIAAVNKLTSDDIVLVYHLGDISYADNDFLEVKQAAGFFYEEVYIKWMNSLMPLMSSVPYMVLVGNHEAECHSPRCQASRTKSK
;
A
#
# COMPACT_ATOMS: atom_id res chain seq x y z
N MET A 1 -7.93 11.77 -3.97
CA MET A 1 -7.44 10.37 -3.96
C MET A 1 -5.97 10.43 -3.66
N THR A 2 -5.45 9.63 -2.74
CA THR A 2 -4.00 9.54 -2.52
C THR A 2 -3.54 8.20 -3.07
N VAL A 3 -2.52 8.25 -3.92
CA VAL A 3 -1.84 7.05 -4.44
C VAL A 3 -0.49 6.96 -3.74
N SER A 4 -0.20 5.76 -3.23
CA SER A 4 1.02 5.47 -2.49
C SER A 4 1.75 4.31 -3.18
N TRP A 5 3.07 4.39 -3.28
CA TRP A 5 3.92 3.32 -3.83
C TRP A 5 5.27 3.32 -3.13
N ALA A 6 6.08 2.28 -3.38
CA ALA A 6 7.41 2.19 -2.81
C ALA A 6 8.47 1.79 -3.85
N THR A 7 9.71 2.23 -3.64
CA THR A 7 10.87 1.89 -4.46
C THR A 7 12.06 1.55 -3.57
N PHE A 8 12.91 0.61 -4.01
CA PHE A 8 14.16 0.27 -3.30
C PHE A 8 15.28 1.31 -3.48
N GLU A 9 15.11 2.22 -4.44
CA GLU A 9 16.03 3.31 -4.74
C GLU A 9 15.31 4.66 -4.56
N ASP A 10 16.06 5.71 -4.24
CA ASP A 10 15.49 7.06 -4.15
C ASP A 10 15.20 7.60 -5.56
N VAL A 11 13.90 7.75 -5.86
CA VAL A 11 13.41 8.27 -7.15
C VAL A 11 12.95 9.71 -6.93
N SER A 12 13.91 10.64 -7.01
CA SER A 12 13.69 12.06 -6.71
C SER A 12 12.71 12.79 -7.64
N ASP A 13 12.45 12.25 -8.83
CA ASP A 13 11.50 12.78 -9.82
C ASP A 13 10.19 11.99 -9.88
N SER A 14 9.90 11.23 -8.81
CA SER A 14 8.65 10.51 -8.61
C SER A 14 7.42 11.36 -8.91
N SER A 15 6.49 10.79 -9.66
CA SER A 15 5.34 11.47 -10.24
C SER A 15 4.16 10.52 -10.40
N VAL A 16 2.98 11.10 -10.61
CA VAL A 16 1.74 10.36 -10.90
C VAL A 16 1.10 10.90 -12.18
N TRP A 17 0.61 9.99 -13.01
CA TRP A 17 -0.19 10.31 -14.19
C TRP A 17 -1.58 9.75 -14.01
N VAL A 18 -2.60 10.49 -14.45
CA VAL A 18 -4.01 10.11 -14.33
C VAL A 18 -4.73 10.41 -15.64
N GLY A 19 -5.66 9.55 -16.03
CA GLY A 19 -6.43 9.70 -17.26
C GLY A 19 -7.80 9.04 -17.21
N SER A 20 -8.61 9.31 -18.22
CA SER A 20 -9.93 8.67 -18.41
C SER A 20 -9.86 7.31 -19.12
N SER A 21 -8.72 6.99 -19.73
CA SER A 21 -8.41 5.68 -20.34
C SER A 21 -6.92 5.36 -20.16
N GLU A 22 -6.54 4.10 -20.37
CA GLU A 22 -5.15 3.64 -20.31
C GLU A 22 -4.22 4.40 -21.29
N ASP A 23 -4.75 4.79 -22.46
CA ASP A 23 -4.00 5.50 -23.51
C ASP A 23 -3.95 7.03 -23.31
N SER A 24 -4.62 7.58 -22.29
CA SER A 24 -4.80 9.03 -22.10
C SER A 24 -4.35 9.52 -20.72
N LEU A 25 -3.22 9.02 -20.25
CA LEU A 25 -2.64 9.42 -18.96
C LEU A 25 -1.89 10.76 -19.08
N GLU A 26 -2.30 11.75 -18.29
CA GLU A 26 -1.66 13.04 -18.20
C GLU A 26 -0.93 13.20 -16.87
N LEU A 27 0.22 13.87 -16.88
CA LEU A 27 0.98 14.17 -15.67
C LEU A 27 0.14 15.05 -14.75
N VAL A 28 -0.03 14.64 -13.50
CA VAL A 28 -0.73 15.45 -12.49
C VAL A 28 0.26 16.43 -11.88
N ASP A 29 -0.08 17.73 -11.90
CA ASP A 29 0.68 18.76 -11.19
C ASP A 29 0.38 18.70 -9.69
N THR A 30 0.99 17.72 -9.02
CA THR A 30 0.95 17.56 -7.56
C THR A 30 2.34 17.25 -7.04
N PRO A 31 2.74 17.79 -5.87
CA PRO A 31 3.93 17.30 -5.20
C PRO A 31 3.78 15.82 -4.85
N VAL A 32 4.89 15.10 -4.89
CA VAL A 32 5.04 13.75 -4.35
C VAL A 32 5.95 13.85 -3.13
N SER A 33 5.45 13.45 -1.96
CA SER A 33 6.30 13.29 -0.78
C SER A 33 6.98 11.94 -0.84
N SER A 34 8.26 11.87 -0.46
CA SER A 34 9.06 10.65 -0.39
C SER A 34 9.73 10.57 0.99
N ASP A 35 9.51 9.47 1.70
CA ASP A 35 10.07 9.22 3.02
C ASP A 35 10.66 7.81 3.10
N SER A 36 11.76 7.65 3.83
CA SER A 36 12.33 6.34 4.17
C SER A 36 12.29 6.16 5.69
N TYR A 37 11.62 5.10 6.14
CA TYR A 37 11.42 4.81 7.57
C TYR A 37 12.50 3.87 8.12
N TYR A 38 12.97 2.93 7.31
CA TYR A 38 14.07 2.03 7.65
C TYR A 38 15.06 1.88 6.48
N SER A 39 16.34 1.83 6.83
CA SER A 39 17.46 1.81 5.91
C SER A 39 18.68 1.20 6.60
N ASP A 40 19.36 0.28 5.92
CA ASP A 40 20.66 -0.26 6.30
C ASP A 40 21.55 -0.51 5.06
N VAL A 41 22.65 -1.24 5.25
CA VAL A 41 23.64 -1.49 4.19
C VAL A 41 23.08 -2.38 3.07
N GLU A 42 22.14 -3.27 3.41
CA GLU A 42 21.59 -4.27 2.49
C GLU A 42 20.16 -3.92 2.04
N TYR A 43 19.46 -3.06 2.78
CA TYR A 43 18.07 -2.73 2.54
C TYR A 43 17.78 -1.23 2.61
N ASN A 44 17.06 -0.70 1.61
CA ASN A 44 16.48 0.64 1.65
C ASN A 44 15.09 0.61 1.02
N LEU A 45 14.14 1.33 1.61
CA LEU A 45 12.80 1.50 1.06
C LEU A 45 12.38 2.98 1.14
N PHE A 46 11.86 3.48 0.04
CA PHE A 46 11.31 4.82 -0.09
C PHE A 46 9.83 4.72 -0.39
N HIS A 47 9.01 5.38 0.43
CA HIS A 47 7.55 5.44 0.27
C HIS A 47 7.17 6.79 -0.31
N HIS A 48 6.44 6.73 -1.42
CA HIS A 48 6.02 7.90 -2.18
C HIS A 48 4.52 8.08 -2.04
N HIS A 49 4.07 9.33 -1.88
CA HIS A 49 2.66 9.65 -1.75
C HIS A 49 2.29 10.86 -2.60
N ALA A 50 1.24 10.73 -3.41
CA ALA A 50 0.71 11.80 -4.25
C ALA A 50 -0.80 11.97 -4.03
N THR A 51 -1.24 13.19 -3.69
CA THR A 51 -2.66 13.48 -3.48
C THR A 51 -3.26 14.18 -4.69
N ILE A 52 -4.06 13.43 -5.44
CA ILE A 52 -4.77 13.90 -6.63
C ILE A 52 -6.09 14.55 -6.21
N THR A 53 -6.29 15.79 -6.64
CA THR A 53 -7.49 16.61 -6.38
C THR A 53 -8.29 16.86 -7.65
N GLY A 54 -9.47 17.48 -7.54
CA GLY A 54 -10.29 17.85 -8.71
C GLY A 54 -10.98 16.67 -9.43
N LEU A 55 -10.93 15.47 -8.85
CA LEU A 55 -11.55 14.28 -9.43
C LEU A 55 -13.08 14.33 -9.30
N LYS A 56 -13.78 13.83 -10.31
CA LYS A 56 -15.25 13.71 -10.27
C LYS A 56 -15.64 12.54 -9.36
N PRO A 57 -16.73 12.63 -8.58
CA PRO A 57 -17.26 11.50 -7.82
C PRO A 57 -17.68 10.34 -8.72
N ARG A 58 -17.68 9.11 -8.18
CA ARG A 58 -18.13 7.87 -8.85
C ARG A 58 -17.59 7.73 -10.28
N THR A 59 -16.32 8.04 -10.48
CA THR A 59 -15.68 8.07 -11.81
C THR A 59 -14.48 7.15 -11.81
N LYS A 60 -14.40 6.30 -12.84
CA LYS A 60 -13.24 5.44 -13.10
C LYS A 60 -12.11 6.29 -13.70
N TYR A 61 -10.93 6.18 -13.12
CA TYR A 61 -9.70 6.78 -13.59
C TYR A 61 -8.64 5.71 -13.76
N PHE A 62 -7.75 5.90 -14.72
CA PHE A 62 -6.54 5.10 -14.90
C PHE A 62 -5.36 5.90 -14.40
N TYR A 63 -4.33 5.22 -13.88
CA TYR A 63 -3.16 5.88 -13.35
C TYR A 63 -1.90 5.03 -13.52
N LYS A 64 -0.75 5.71 -13.49
CA LYS A 64 0.56 5.10 -13.26
C LYS A 64 1.39 6.00 -12.35
N VAL A 65 2.38 5.44 -11.71
CA VAL A 65 3.31 6.15 -10.80
C VAL A 65 4.75 5.85 -11.19
N GLY A 66 5.68 6.71 -10.77
CA GLY A 66 7.11 6.46 -10.97
C GLY A 66 7.92 7.66 -11.43
N SER A 67 9.12 7.40 -11.92
CA SER A 67 10.05 8.41 -12.43
C SER A 67 9.55 9.05 -13.72
N ARG A 68 9.78 10.37 -13.89
CA ARG A 68 9.55 11.07 -15.17
C ARG A 68 10.65 10.82 -16.18
N GLY A 69 11.87 10.56 -15.71
CA GLY A 69 13.08 10.44 -16.52
C GLY A 69 13.50 9.01 -16.82
N ASP A 70 13.02 8.02 -16.07
CA ASP A 70 13.47 6.63 -16.20
C ASP A 70 12.30 5.62 -16.13
N GLU A 71 12.00 5.01 -17.27
CA GLU A 71 10.94 4.01 -17.42
C GLU A 71 11.16 2.77 -16.53
N LYS A 72 12.40 2.48 -16.11
CA LYS A 72 12.71 1.39 -15.17
C LYS A 72 11.94 1.52 -13.86
N TYR A 73 11.69 2.76 -13.41
CA TYR A 73 10.99 3.04 -12.15
C TYR A 73 9.55 3.49 -12.40
N THR A 74 8.94 3.10 -13.52
CA THR A 74 7.54 3.39 -13.83
C THR A 74 6.69 2.14 -13.63
N SER A 75 5.54 2.28 -12.97
CA SER A 75 4.59 1.17 -12.78
C SER A 75 3.85 0.83 -14.07
N ASP A 76 3.27 -0.36 -14.10
CA ASP A 76 2.16 -0.66 -15.01
C ASP A 76 0.96 0.27 -14.75
N VAL A 77 0.05 0.34 -15.71
CA VAL A 77 -1.19 1.11 -15.56
C VAL A 77 -2.15 0.33 -14.64
N SER A 78 -2.68 1.02 -13.64
CA SER A 78 -3.76 0.54 -12.78
C SER A 78 -4.96 1.49 -12.89
N LEU A 79 -6.04 1.19 -12.18
CA LEU A 79 -7.26 2.01 -12.19
C LEU A 79 -7.78 2.22 -10.79
N PHE A 80 -8.59 3.23 -10.56
CA PHE A 80 -9.40 3.33 -9.34
C PHE A 80 -10.75 3.96 -9.67
N ILE A 81 -11.72 3.78 -8.79
CA ILE A 81 -13.01 4.47 -8.85
C ILE A 81 -13.09 5.43 -7.66
N THR A 82 -13.40 6.69 -7.92
CA THR A 82 -13.61 7.68 -6.86
C THR A 82 -14.89 7.40 -6.07
N ALA A 83 -14.89 7.84 -4.81
CA ALA A 83 -16.02 7.69 -3.91
C ALA A 83 -17.33 8.25 -4.50
N LEU A 84 -18.44 7.70 -4.03
CA LEU A 84 -19.78 8.23 -4.23
C LEU A 84 -19.85 9.67 -3.72
N PRO A 85 -20.61 10.58 -4.37
CA PRO A 85 -20.85 11.89 -3.79
C PRO A 85 -21.65 11.75 -2.48
N ALA A 86 -21.45 12.66 -1.52
CA ALA A 86 -22.11 12.60 -0.22
C ALA A 86 -23.66 12.67 -0.29
N THR A 87 -24.21 13.06 -1.44
CA THR A 87 -25.65 13.11 -1.72
C THR A 87 -26.20 11.84 -2.36
N ASP A 88 -25.36 10.85 -2.67
CA ASP A 88 -25.78 9.57 -3.25
C ASP A 88 -26.38 8.68 -2.14
N ASP A 89 -27.59 8.20 -2.36
CA ASP A 89 -28.35 7.34 -1.45
C ASP A 89 -28.41 5.86 -1.93
N SER A 90 -27.65 5.52 -2.97
CA SER A 90 -27.57 4.14 -3.46
C SER A 90 -26.81 3.23 -2.48
N THR A 91 -27.23 1.97 -2.44
CA THR A 91 -26.52 0.94 -1.68
C THR A 91 -25.15 0.68 -2.27
N PHE A 92 -24.17 0.46 -1.39
CA PHE A 92 -22.82 0.05 -1.74
C PHE A 92 -22.31 -1.00 -0.75
N ASN A 93 -21.29 -1.74 -1.16
CA ASN A 93 -20.64 -2.74 -0.32
C ASN A 93 -19.26 -2.24 0.13
N VAL A 94 -18.91 -2.57 1.37
CA VAL A 94 -17.60 -2.32 1.96
C VAL A 94 -17.07 -3.62 2.51
N LEU A 95 -15.79 -3.89 2.30
CA LEU A 95 -15.10 -4.99 2.96
C LEU A 95 -14.45 -4.50 4.25
N ILE A 96 -14.71 -5.16 5.37
CA ILE A 96 -14.17 -4.81 6.68
C ILE A 96 -13.56 -6.06 7.33
N TYR A 97 -12.32 -5.96 7.79
CA TYR A 97 -11.62 -7.02 8.53
C TYR A 97 -10.48 -6.42 9.37
N GLY A 98 -9.93 -7.19 10.30
CA GLY A 98 -8.68 -6.91 11.02
C GLY A 98 -7.79 -8.14 10.98
N ASP A 99 -6.57 -8.03 11.49
CA ASP A 99 -5.75 -9.18 11.86
C ASP A 99 -5.43 -10.10 10.67
N LEU A 100 -5.17 -9.51 9.49
CA LEU A 100 -4.99 -10.31 8.28
C LEU A 100 -3.64 -11.03 8.26
N GLY A 101 -2.56 -10.29 8.52
CA GLY A 101 -1.20 -10.80 8.53
C GLY A 101 -0.73 -11.43 7.22
N ASP A 102 0.48 -11.97 7.28
CA ASP A 102 1.06 -12.80 6.22
C ASP A 102 1.17 -14.27 6.69
N GLY A 103 1.56 -15.17 5.77
CA GLY A 103 1.86 -16.56 6.10
C GLY A 103 0.73 -17.55 5.80
N GLU A 104 0.91 -18.80 6.24
CA GLU A 104 0.09 -19.94 5.80
C GLU A 104 -1.40 -19.79 6.13
N ASN A 105 -1.73 -19.23 7.30
CA ASN A 105 -3.11 -19.02 7.73
C ASN A 105 -3.83 -17.91 6.95
N SER A 106 -3.07 -17.00 6.32
CA SER A 106 -3.61 -15.85 5.58
C SER A 106 -3.82 -16.15 4.10
N VAL A 107 -3.29 -17.26 3.58
CA VAL A 107 -3.31 -17.60 2.14
C VAL A 107 -4.72 -17.57 1.56
N ASP A 108 -5.66 -18.29 2.18
CA ASP A 108 -7.03 -18.37 1.67
C ASP A 108 -7.78 -17.04 1.80
N ALA A 109 -7.52 -16.29 2.88
CA ALA A 109 -8.10 -14.97 3.08
C ALA A 109 -7.59 -13.96 2.04
N ILE A 110 -6.28 -13.87 1.84
CA ILE A 110 -5.65 -13.03 0.82
C ILE A 110 -6.17 -13.41 -0.58
N ALA A 111 -6.27 -14.71 -0.88
CA ALA A 111 -6.81 -15.18 -2.15
C ALA A 111 -8.29 -14.83 -2.34
N ALA A 112 -9.10 -14.80 -1.28
CA ALA A 112 -10.49 -14.36 -1.34
C ALA A 112 -10.60 -12.84 -1.53
N VAL A 113 -9.79 -12.07 -0.80
CA VAL A 113 -9.72 -10.60 -0.88
C VAL A 113 -9.30 -10.15 -2.29
N ASN A 114 -8.29 -10.79 -2.88
CA ASN A 114 -7.80 -10.47 -4.24
C ASN A 114 -8.74 -10.88 -5.38
N LYS A 115 -9.84 -11.61 -5.10
CA LYS A 115 -10.88 -11.87 -6.12
C LYS A 115 -11.85 -10.71 -6.26
N LEU A 116 -11.88 -9.80 -5.29
CA LEU A 116 -12.77 -8.64 -5.31
C LEU A 116 -12.20 -7.54 -6.20
N THR A 117 -13.10 -6.75 -6.74
CA THR A 117 -12.79 -5.62 -7.63
C THR A 117 -13.57 -4.38 -7.21
N SER A 118 -13.33 -3.25 -7.88
CA SER A 118 -14.12 -2.02 -7.70
C SER A 118 -15.59 -2.16 -8.08
N ASP A 119 -15.99 -3.25 -8.76
CA ASP A 119 -17.39 -3.56 -9.05
C ASP A 119 -18.08 -4.29 -7.87
N ASP A 120 -17.31 -4.96 -7.01
CA ASP A 120 -17.81 -5.72 -5.87
C ASP A 120 -17.92 -4.86 -4.60
N ILE A 121 -16.90 -4.03 -4.35
CA ILE A 121 -16.75 -3.19 -3.15
C ILE A 121 -16.20 -1.80 -3.49
N VAL A 122 -16.62 -0.78 -2.72
CA VAL A 122 -16.18 0.62 -2.96
C VAL A 122 -14.94 1.00 -2.16
N LEU A 123 -14.67 0.30 -1.06
CA LEU A 123 -13.46 0.46 -0.25
C LEU A 123 -13.23 -0.77 0.64
N VAL A 124 -12.00 -0.91 1.11
CA VAL A 124 -11.63 -1.78 2.23
C VAL A 124 -11.40 -0.93 3.47
N TYR A 125 -11.86 -1.41 4.63
CA TYR A 125 -11.51 -0.84 5.93
C TYR A 125 -10.85 -1.90 6.82
N HIS A 126 -9.52 -1.84 6.91
CA HIS A 126 -8.69 -2.76 7.68
C HIS A 126 -8.48 -2.21 9.10
N LEU A 127 -8.97 -2.93 10.10
CA LEU A 127 -9.06 -2.52 11.50
C LEU A 127 -7.76 -2.75 12.32
N GLY A 128 -6.59 -2.64 11.68
CA GLY A 128 -5.28 -2.81 12.32
C GLY A 128 -4.79 -4.26 12.35
N ASP A 129 -3.57 -4.43 12.87
CA ASP A 129 -2.80 -5.67 12.86
C ASP A 129 -2.62 -6.18 11.43
N ILE A 130 -1.87 -5.39 10.67
CA ILE A 130 -1.89 -5.38 9.22
C ILE A 130 -1.11 -6.57 8.67
N SER A 131 0.21 -6.57 8.86
CA SER A 131 1.11 -7.58 8.33
C SER A 131 1.69 -8.50 9.40
N TYR A 132 1.65 -8.09 10.68
CA TYR A 132 2.42 -8.72 11.77
C TYR A 132 3.92 -8.80 11.46
N ALA A 133 4.48 -7.80 10.77
CA ALA A 133 5.89 -7.77 10.40
C ALA A 133 6.84 -7.80 11.61
N ASP A 134 6.39 -7.34 12.78
CA ASP A 134 7.14 -7.39 14.03
C ASP A 134 7.26 -8.79 14.64
N ASN A 135 6.50 -9.77 14.12
CA ASN A 135 6.57 -11.19 14.51
C ASN A 135 7.55 -12.02 13.66
N ASP A 136 8.31 -11.39 12.76
CA ASP A 136 9.31 -12.05 11.91
C ASP A 136 10.25 -13.02 12.68
N PHE A 137 10.61 -12.65 13.90
CA PHE A 137 11.49 -13.42 14.77
C PHE A 137 10.92 -14.79 15.20
N LEU A 138 9.61 -15.02 15.06
CA LEU A 138 8.97 -16.31 15.36
C LEU A 138 9.35 -17.37 14.32
N GLU A 139 9.72 -16.96 13.11
CA GLU A 139 10.27 -17.86 12.10
C GLU A 139 11.70 -18.26 12.48
N VAL A 140 11.95 -19.56 12.69
CA VAL A 140 13.24 -20.07 13.19
C VAL A 140 14.44 -19.62 12.34
N LYS A 141 14.24 -19.48 11.02
CA LYS A 141 15.28 -19.03 10.08
C LYS A 141 15.54 -17.52 10.17
N GLN A 142 14.60 -16.75 10.71
CA GLN A 142 14.63 -15.29 10.82
C GLN A 142 14.91 -14.82 12.25
N ALA A 143 14.79 -15.69 13.25
CA ALA A 143 14.94 -15.39 14.68
C ALA A 143 16.19 -14.59 15.07
N ALA A 144 17.29 -14.71 14.32
CA ALA A 144 18.52 -13.96 14.56
C ALA A 144 18.65 -12.67 13.73
N GLY A 145 17.83 -12.46 12.71
CA GLY A 145 17.87 -11.29 11.83
C GLY A 145 16.87 -10.20 12.23
N PHE A 146 16.58 -9.31 11.28
CA PHE A 146 15.54 -8.29 11.36
C PHE A 146 14.99 -8.12 9.95
N PHE A 147 13.81 -8.69 9.71
CA PHE A 147 13.17 -8.86 8.40
C PHE A 147 11.82 -8.13 8.33
N TYR A 148 11.59 -7.18 9.24
CA TYR A 148 10.33 -6.44 9.37
C TYR A 148 9.87 -5.87 8.01
N GLU A 149 10.78 -5.18 7.33
CA GLU A 149 10.50 -4.52 6.07
C GLU A 149 10.23 -5.50 4.93
N GLU A 150 10.95 -6.63 4.89
CA GLU A 150 10.74 -7.69 3.91
C GLU A 150 9.39 -8.39 4.10
N VAL A 151 8.97 -8.64 5.35
CA VAL A 151 7.64 -9.16 5.67
C VAL A 151 6.57 -8.16 5.28
N TYR A 152 6.77 -6.87 5.59
CA TYR A 152 5.86 -5.80 5.21
C TYR A 152 5.69 -5.67 3.68
N ILE A 153 6.79 -5.63 2.92
CA ILE A 153 6.73 -5.59 1.45
C ILE A 153 6.08 -6.85 0.89
N LYS A 154 6.41 -8.03 1.41
CA LYS A 154 5.79 -9.29 0.99
C LYS A 154 4.27 -9.23 1.16
N TRP A 155 3.81 -8.73 2.31
CA TRP A 155 2.39 -8.55 2.59
C TRP A 155 1.74 -7.54 1.63
N MET A 156 2.34 -6.36 1.43
CA MET A 156 1.87 -5.34 0.49
C MET A 156 1.74 -5.91 -0.93
N ASN A 157 2.77 -6.61 -1.41
CA ASN A 157 2.76 -7.24 -2.73
C ASN A 157 1.70 -8.34 -2.85
N SER A 158 1.41 -9.05 -1.76
CA SER A 158 0.38 -10.09 -1.76
C SER A 158 -1.04 -9.54 -1.94
N LEU A 159 -1.30 -8.27 -1.56
CA LEU A 159 -2.59 -7.60 -1.70
C LEU A 159 -2.62 -6.56 -2.83
N MET A 160 -1.50 -6.39 -3.55
CA MET A 160 -1.39 -5.45 -4.67
C MET A 160 -2.53 -5.57 -5.69
N PRO A 161 -3.03 -6.78 -6.08
CA PRO A 161 -4.14 -6.87 -7.03
C PRO A 161 -5.40 -6.12 -6.60
N LEU A 162 -5.71 -6.10 -5.29
CA LEU A 162 -6.84 -5.34 -4.75
C LEU A 162 -6.44 -3.89 -4.45
N MET A 163 -5.32 -3.66 -3.77
CA MET A 163 -4.93 -2.32 -3.30
C MET A 163 -4.64 -1.33 -4.41
N SER A 164 -4.21 -1.81 -5.59
CA SER A 164 -4.02 -0.94 -6.75
C SER A 164 -5.34 -0.50 -7.41
N SER A 165 -6.46 -1.12 -7.04
CA SER A 165 -7.76 -0.90 -7.71
C SER A 165 -8.91 -0.45 -6.81
N VAL A 166 -8.82 -0.75 -5.51
CA VAL A 166 -9.84 -0.40 -4.52
C VAL A 166 -9.21 0.43 -3.40
N PRO A 167 -9.80 1.59 -3.04
CA PRO A 167 -9.31 2.40 -1.92
C PRO A 167 -9.23 1.57 -0.63
N TYR A 168 -8.06 1.57 0.00
CA TYR A 168 -7.75 0.72 1.15
C TYR A 168 -7.45 1.60 2.37
N MET A 169 -8.39 1.64 3.31
CA MET A 169 -8.30 2.45 4.53
C MET A 169 -7.82 1.58 5.69
N VAL A 170 -6.88 2.06 6.49
CA VAL A 170 -6.29 1.31 7.61
C VAL A 170 -6.48 2.04 8.94
N LEU A 171 -6.59 1.26 10.01
CA LEU A 171 -6.32 1.68 11.38
C LEU A 171 -5.00 1.07 11.86
N VAL A 172 -4.50 1.58 12.98
CA VAL A 172 -3.29 1.08 13.65
C VAL A 172 -3.71 0.09 14.72
N GLY A 173 -3.17 -1.13 14.69
CA GLY A 173 -3.32 -2.14 15.75
C GLY A 173 -2.15 -2.11 16.74
N ASN A 174 -2.09 -3.08 17.65
CA ASN A 174 -0.94 -3.16 18.56
C ASN A 174 0.33 -3.60 17.84
N HIS A 175 0.22 -4.40 16.77
CA HIS A 175 1.38 -4.83 15.97
C HIS A 175 1.97 -3.73 15.06
N GLU A 176 1.28 -2.60 14.91
CA GLU A 176 1.84 -1.39 14.27
C GLU A 176 2.32 -0.35 15.29
N ALA A 177 1.73 -0.31 16.49
CA ALA A 177 2.07 0.67 17.52
C ALA A 177 3.27 0.24 18.38
N GLU A 178 3.47 -1.06 18.53
CA GLU A 178 4.55 -1.66 19.31
C GLU A 178 5.38 -2.54 18.38
N CYS A 179 6.69 -2.58 18.57
CA CYS A 179 7.51 -3.60 17.92
C CYS A 179 7.82 -4.72 18.92
N HIS A 180 7.21 -5.89 18.73
CA HIS A 180 7.42 -7.05 19.59
C HIS A 180 8.74 -7.78 19.30
N SER A 181 9.41 -7.49 18.18
CA SER A 181 10.71 -8.05 17.85
C SER A 181 11.77 -7.73 18.93
N PRO A 182 12.52 -8.73 19.44
CA PRO A 182 13.62 -8.49 20.38
C PRO A 182 14.67 -7.51 19.86
N ARG A 183 14.84 -7.42 18.53
CA ARG A 183 15.77 -6.47 17.89
C ARG A 183 15.32 -5.01 18.00
N CYS A 184 14.03 -4.74 18.00
CA CYS A 184 13.49 -3.42 18.26
C CYS A 184 13.75 -2.99 19.71
N GLN A 185 13.53 -3.90 20.67
CA GLN A 185 13.82 -3.60 22.08
C GLN A 185 15.31 -3.31 22.32
N ALA A 186 16.19 -3.94 21.54
CA ALA A 186 17.64 -3.74 21.64
C ALA A 186 18.18 -2.53 20.86
N SER A 187 17.40 -1.92 19.95
CA SER A 187 17.87 -0.82 19.08
C SER A 187 16.85 0.31 18.92
N ARG A 188 17.25 1.52 19.34
CA ARG A 188 16.43 2.74 19.20
C ARG A 188 16.20 3.19 17.75
N THR A 189 16.99 2.70 16.79
CA THR A 189 16.76 2.99 15.36
C THR A 189 15.78 2.01 14.73
N LYS A 190 15.58 0.83 15.34
CA LYS A 190 14.62 -0.19 14.89
C LYS A 190 13.28 -0.11 15.62
N SER A 191 13.25 0.59 16.75
CA SER A 191 12.06 0.80 17.57
C SER A 191 11.26 2.07 17.20
N LYS A 192 11.56 2.70 16.06
CA LYS A 192 11.00 3.97 15.65
C LYS A 192 10.03 3.77 14.50
#